data_AF-A0A968VRH9-F1
#
_entry.id   AF-A0A968VRH9-F1
#
_cell.length_a   1.000
_cell.length_b   1.000
_cell.length_c   1.000
_cell.angle_alpha   90.00
_cell.angle_beta   90.00
_cell.angle_gamma   90.00
#
_symmetry.space_group_name_H-M   'P 1'
#
loop_
_entity.id
_entity.type
_entity.pdbx_description
1 polymer ?
#
loop_
_entity_poly.entity_id
_entity_poly.type
_entity_poly.pdbx_seq_one_letter_code
_entity_poly.pdbx_strand_id
1 'polypeptide(L)' 'MGVTAIARAWALAVSSVLFTYLAARGYDDPYITFRYAQNLAEGAGYVYNVGERVQSTTTPLFTVLLALARAPG' A
#
# COMPACT_ATOMS: atom_id res chain seq x y z
N MET A 1 -25.01 -26.78 13.81
CA MET A 1 -25.39 -25.46 13.23
C MET A 1 -25.10 -24.28 14.15
N GLY A 2 -25.21 -24.39 15.49
CA GLY A 2 -25.00 -23.25 16.41
C GLY A 2 -23.56 -22.70 16.49
N VAL A 3 -22.56 -23.58 16.61
CA VAL A 3 -21.16 -23.15 16.80
C VAL A 3 -20.59 -22.43 15.56
N THR A 4 -20.94 -22.88 14.36
CA THR A 4 -20.50 -22.27 13.10
C THR A 4 -21.11 -20.89 12.88
N ALA A 5 -22.37 -20.68 13.30
CA ALA A 5 -23.01 -19.37 13.24
C ALA A 5 -22.34 -18.37 14.19
N ILE A 6 -22.04 -18.80 15.41
CA ILE A 6 -21.32 -17.99 16.41
C ILE A 6 -19.91 -17.64 15.91
N ALA A 7 -19.17 -18.60 15.36
CA ALA A 7 -17.84 -18.36 14.81
C ALA A 7 -17.85 -17.33 13.66
N ARG A 8 -18.85 -17.38 12.76
CA ARG A 8 -19.01 -16.40 11.69
C ARG A 8 -19.35 -15.01 12.21
N ALA A 9 -20.25 -14.92 13.20
CA ALA A 9 -20.60 -13.64 13.83
C ALA A 9 -19.37 -12.99 14.49
N TRP A 10 -18.56 -13.79 15.20
CA TRP A 10 -17.30 -13.32 15.78
C TRP A 10 -16.30 -12.88 14.71
N ALA A 11 -16.11 -13.65 13.64
CA ALA A 11 -15.21 -13.29 12.56
C ALA A 11 -15.61 -11.94 11.93
N LEU A 12 -16.90 -11.75 11.62
CA LEU A 12 -17.41 -10.48 11.08
C LEU A 12 -17.20 -9.31 12.04
N ALA A 13 -17.49 -9.51 13.33
CA ALA A 13 -17.31 -8.48 14.34
C ALA A 13 -15.83 -8.07 14.48
N VAL A 14 -14.93 -9.04 14.61
CA VAL A 14 -13.48 -8.80 14.72
C VAL A 14 -12.96 -8.13 13.45
N SER A 15 -13.29 -8.63 12.26
CA SER A 15 -12.88 -8.02 11.00
C SER A 15 -13.38 -6.59 10.85
N SER A 16 -14.62 -6.29 11.27
CA SER A 16 -15.18 -4.94 11.20
C SER A 16 -14.47 -3.97 12.15
N VAL A 17 -14.16 -4.42 13.36
CA VAL A 17 -13.40 -3.63 14.34
C VAL A 17 -11.97 -3.38 13.85
N LEU A 18 -11.28 -4.41 13.38
CA LEU A 18 -9.93 -4.27 12.83
C LEU A 18 -9.92 -3.36 11.61
N PHE A 19 -10.86 -3.53 10.68
CA PHE A 19 -10.97 -2.68 9.49
C PHE A 19 -11.17 -1.22 9.87
N THR A 20 -12.12 -0.90 10.75
CA THR A 20 -12.37 0.49 11.16
C THR A 20 -11.19 1.10 11.92
N TYR A 21 -10.52 0.32 12.77
CA TYR A 21 -9.33 0.75 13.50
C TYR A 21 -8.11 1.01 12.60
N LEU A 22 -7.90 0.16 11.58
CA LEU A 22 -6.73 0.21 10.71
C LEU A 22 -6.95 1.10 9.48
N ALA A 23 -8.16 1.20 8.94
CA ALA A 23 -8.44 1.93 7.70
C ALA A 23 -8.11 3.43 7.79
N ALA A 24 -8.21 4.03 8.98
CA ALA A 24 -7.87 5.44 9.21
C ALA A 24 -6.37 5.67 9.48
N ARG A 25 -5.56 4.62 9.58
CA ARG A 25 -4.12 4.71 9.85
C ARG A 25 -3.35 4.55 8.55
N GLY A 26 -3.02 5.68 7.94
CA GLY A 26 -2.01 5.71 6.87
C GLY A 26 -0.67 5.31 7.47
N TYR A 27 -0.11 4.19 7.01
CA TYR A 27 1.27 3.85 7.31
C TYR A 27 2.17 4.64 6.36
N ASP A 28 3.16 5.35 6.90
CA ASP A 28 4.09 6.15 6.11
C ASP A 28 5.04 5.28 5.26
N ASP A 29 5.34 4.06 5.70
CA ASP A 29 6.25 3.15 4.99
C ASP A 29 5.78 2.82 3.55
N PRO A 30 4.51 2.42 3.31
CA PRO A 30 3.99 2.24 1.95
C PRO A 30 4.12 3.50 1.08
N TYR A 31 3.99 4.69 1.68
CA TYR A 31 4.03 5.95 0.95
C TYR A 31 5.36 6.16 0.23
N ILE A 32 6.48 5.71 0.82
CA ILE A 32 7.80 5.76 0.16
C ILE A 32 7.74 5.03 -1.18
N THR A 33 7.29 3.78 -1.19
CA THR A 33 7.19 2.96 -2.41
C THR A 33 6.20 3.55 -3.42
N PHE A 34 5.04 4.05 -2.98
CA PHE A 34 4.08 4.69 -3.89
C PHE A 34 4.63 5.95 -4.55
N ARG A 35 5.37 6.78 -3.81
CA ARG A 35 6.00 7.98 -4.35
C ARG A 35 7.09 7.66 -5.38
N TYR A 36 7.93 6.65 -5.14
CA TYR A 36 8.86 6.18 -6.17
C TYR A 36 8.11 5.70 -7.42
N ALA A 37 7.04 4.93 -7.24
CA ALA A 37 6.26 4.39 -8.35
C ALA A 37 5.62 5.52 -9.18
N GLN A 38 5.11 6.56 -8.51
CA GLN A 38 4.58 7.77 -9.15
C GLN A 38 5.66 8.50 -9.94
N ASN A 39 6.80 8.81 -9.33
CA ASN A 39 7.91 9.51 -10.01
C ASN A 39 8.42 8.71 -11.22
N LEU A 40 8.48 7.39 -11.10
CA LEU A 40 8.87 6.53 -12.21
C LEU A 40 7.85 6.58 -13.35
N ALA A 41 6.55 6.50 -13.03
CA ALA A 41 5.47 6.55 -14.01
C ALA A 41 5.35 7.93 -14.71
N GLU A 42 5.65 9.02 -14.00
CA GLU A 42 5.64 10.39 -14.53
C GLU A 42 6.93 10.75 -15.29
N GLY A 43 7.91 9.84 -15.36
CA GLY A 43 9.18 10.06 -16.05
C GLY A 43 10.19 10.91 -15.26
N ALA A 44 9.91 11.24 -13.99
CA ALA A 44 10.85 11.93 -13.10
C ALA A 44 11.99 11.01 -12.62
N GLY A 45 11.86 9.70 -12.84
CA GLY A 45 12.89 8.68 -12.60
C GLY A 45 12.65 7.86 -11.33
N TYR A 46 13.49 6.85 -11.13
CA TYR A 46 13.43 5.95 -9.98
C TYR A 46 14.03 6.61 -8.72
N VAL A 47 13.36 7.64 -8.20
CA VAL A 47 13.84 8.46 -7.07
C VAL A 47 12.69 8.81 -6.11
N TYR A 48 13.01 9.05 -4.84
CA TYR A 48 12.05 9.59 -3.88
C TYR A 48 11.90 11.10 -4.04
N ASN A 49 13.02 11.83 -4.04
CA ASN A 49 13.09 13.27 -4.29
C ASN A 49 13.66 13.51 -5.68
N VAL A 50 12.97 14.29 -6.51
CA VAL A 50 13.45 14.64 -7.84
C VAL A 50 14.74 15.45 -7.71
N GLY A 51 15.78 15.03 -8.45
CA GLY A 51 17.12 15.61 -8.36
C GLY A 51 18.06 14.91 -7.38
N GLU A 52 17.55 14.06 -6.49
CA GLU A 52 18.35 13.29 -5.53
C GLU A 52 18.35 11.80 -5.90
N ARG A 53 19.51 11.25 -6.24
CA ARG A 53 19.67 9.83 -6.60
C ARG A 53 20.08 9.01 -5.38
N VAL A 54 19.14 8.84 -4.46
CA VAL A 54 19.28 7.97 -3.28
C VAL A 54 18.21 6.88 -3.34
N GLN A 55 18.56 5.65 -2.95
CA GLN A 55 17.62 4.54 -2.89
C GLN A 55 17.13 4.33 -1.46
N SER A 56 15.90 4.76 -1.19
CA SER A 56 15.25 4.75 0.13
C SER A 56 14.14 3.70 0.26
N THR A 57 13.79 3.00 -0.83
CA THR A 57 12.83 1.89 -0.79
C THR A 57 13.53 0.54 -0.72
N THR A 58 13.05 -0.34 0.16
CA THR A 58 13.49 -1.73 0.32
C THR A 58 12.74 -2.72 -0.58
N THR A 59 11.79 -2.24 -1.39
CA THR A 59 10.90 -3.08 -2.21
C THR A 59 10.95 -2.72 -3.69
N PRO A 60 12.13 -2.74 -4.34
CA PRO A 60 12.29 -2.12 -5.65
C PRO A 60 11.50 -2.78 -6.78
N LEU A 61 11.37 -4.10 -6.76
CA LEU A 61 10.53 -4.82 -7.73
C LEU A 61 9.06 -4.40 -7.61
N PHE A 62 8.57 -4.28 -6.37
CA PHE A 62 7.19 -3.90 -6.12
C PHE A 62 6.91 -2.46 -6.59
N THR A 63 7.84 -1.54 -6.36
CA THR A 63 7.79 -0.18 -6.90
C THR A 63 7.62 -0.16 -8.41
N VAL A 64 8.40 -0.96 -9.16
CA VAL A 64 8.30 -1.04 -10.62
C VAL A 64 6.94 -1.59 -11.05
N LEU A 65 6.44 -2.64 -10.38
CA LEU A 65 5.12 -3.19 -10.65
C LEU A 65 4.00 -2.16 -10.43
N LEU A 66 4.09 -1.37 -9.37
CA LEU A 66 3.15 -0.28 -9.09
C LEU A 66 3.21 0.83 -10.14
N ALA A 67 4.41 1.19 -10.61
CA ALA A 67 4.57 2.18 -11.67
C ALA A 67 3.94 1.71 -12.99
N LEU A 68 4.08 0.42 -13.33
CA LEU A 68 3.44 -0.17 -14.50
C LEU A 68 1.93 -0.30 -14.35
N ALA A 69 1.44 -0.57 -13.14
CA ALA A 69 0.01 -0.67 -12.83
C ALA A 69 -0.70 0.69 -12.74
N ARG A 70 0.05 1.79 -12.64
CA ARG A 70 -0.49 3.14 -12.70
C ARG A 70 -1.14 3.32 -14.08
N ALA A 71 -2.47 3.38 -14.12
CA ALA A 71 -3.19 3.71 -15.35
C ALA A 71 -2.70 5.08 -15.85
N PRO A 72 -2.45 5.25 -17.16
CA PRO A 72 -2.23 6.57 -17.72
C PRO A 72 -3.48 7.41 -17.45
N GLY A 73 -3.27 8.59 -16.85
CA GLY A 73 -4.30 9.60 -16.67
C GLY A 73 -4.61 10.32 -17.97
#